data_AF-D4YV18-F1
#
_entry.id   AF-D4YV18-F1
#
_cell.length_a   1.000
_cell.length_b   1.000
_cell.length_c   1.000
_cell.angle_alpha   90.00
_cell.angle_beta   90.00
_cell.angle_gamma   90.00
#
_symmetry.space_group_name_H-M   'P 1'
#
loop_
_entity.id
_entity.type
_entity.pdbx_description
1 polymer ?
#
loop_
_entity_poly.entity_id
_entity_poly.type
_entity_poly.pdbx_seq_one_letter_code
_entity_poly.pdbx_strand_id
1 'polypeptide(L)'
;MHGAVTFALAYTLDQALISSGRFHLILFSEAALIIFSLLIPTVIFRFILPRQKSDEEQEAAIDQVKVEMVNYALSELKKLYLPKKIRKQLEFDLHAQIDNTSMRDFLRELRKSIKQKEPSADELEFRDEIYRYAFRLERNYLGQIAQQKQEYREGFLSLYREILLAEVLFLHSEDE
;
A
#
# COMPACT_ATOMS: atom_id res chain seq x y z
N MET A 1 -4.65 13.40 -30.30
CA MET A 1 -5.14 13.10 -31.67
C MET A 1 -5.58 14.36 -32.43
N HIS A 2 -4.86 15.48 -32.33
CA HIS A 2 -5.20 16.72 -33.08
C HIS A 2 -4.07 17.15 -34.03
N GLY A 3 -2.80 17.02 -33.62
CA GLY A 3 -1.66 17.40 -34.45
C GLY A 3 -1.51 16.62 -35.76
N ALA A 4 -1.61 15.29 -35.72
CA ALA A 4 -1.46 14.44 -36.90
C ALA A 4 -2.60 14.63 -37.94
N VAL A 5 -3.81 14.93 -37.46
CA VAL A 5 -5.00 15.14 -38.33
C VAL A 5 -4.92 16.48 -39.03
N THR A 6 -4.44 17.52 -38.34
CA THR A 6 -4.28 18.87 -38.92
C THR A 6 -3.15 18.87 -39.97
N PHE A 7 -2.04 18.15 -39.70
CA PHE A 7 -0.90 18.03 -40.61
C PHE A 7 -1.24 17.33 -41.93
N ALA A 8 -2.05 16.27 -41.85
CA ALA A 8 -2.58 15.60 -43.04
C ALA A 8 -3.51 16.51 -43.87
N LEU A 9 -4.25 17.39 -43.20
CA LEU A 9 -5.16 18.35 -43.84
C LEU A 9 -4.39 19.50 -44.53
N ALA A 10 -3.33 20.01 -43.90
CA ALA A 10 -2.41 20.95 -44.54
C ALA A 10 -1.70 20.34 -45.75
N TYR A 11 -1.27 19.08 -45.66
CA TYR A 11 -0.61 18.36 -46.76
C TYR A 11 -1.56 18.09 -47.95
N THR A 12 -2.85 17.85 -47.70
CA THR A 12 -3.84 17.63 -48.77
C THR A 12 -4.27 18.94 -49.44
N LEU A 13 -4.16 20.09 -48.76
CA LEU A 13 -4.37 21.43 -49.31
C LEU A 13 -3.29 21.84 -50.35
N ASP A 14 -2.13 21.17 -50.35
CA ASP A 14 -1.04 21.33 -51.33
C ASP A 14 -1.50 21.05 -52.77
N GLN A 15 -2.42 20.10 -52.97
CA GLN A 15 -2.91 19.77 -54.31
C GLN A 15 -3.94 20.78 -54.84
N ALA A 16 -4.47 21.66 -54.00
CA ALA A 16 -5.59 22.51 -54.37
C ALA A 16 -5.17 23.91 -54.83
N LEU A 17 -4.48 24.75 -54.04
CA LEU A 17 -4.60 26.21 -54.28
C LEU A 17 -3.49 27.18 -53.78
N ILE A 18 -2.25 26.77 -53.46
CA ILE A 18 -1.28 27.69 -52.80
C ILE A 18 0.15 27.70 -53.40
N SER A 19 0.73 28.90 -53.54
CA SER A 19 2.14 29.14 -53.94
C SER A 19 3.12 28.49 -52.96
N SER A 20 4.08 27.73 -53.50
CA SER A 20 5.07 26.88 -52.80
C SER A 20 5.79 27.54 -51.61
N GLY A 21 5.99 28.86 -51.61
CA GLY A 21 6.66 29.58 -50.52
C GLY A 21 5.85 29.68 -49.21
N ARG A 22 4.52 29.71 -49.27
CA ARG A 22 3.66 29.81 -48.06
C ARG A 22 3.35 28.45 -47.44
N PHE A 23 3.39 27.39 -48.25
CA PHE A 23 3.16 26.02 -47.81
C PHE A 23 4.22 25.54 -46.82
N HIS A 24 5.50 25.78 -47.11
CA HIS A 24 6.59 25.42 -46.20
C HIS A 24 6.45 26.08 -44.83
N LEU A 25 6.02 27.34 -44.77
CA LEU A 25 5.82 28.05 -43.50
C LEU A 25 4.69 27.45 -42.67
N ILE A 26 3.58 27.06 -43.30
CA ILE A 26 2.46 26.39 -42.63
C ILE A 26 2.92 25.03 -42.09
N LEU A 27 3.63 24.25 -42.92
CA LEU A 27 4.11 22.92 -42.55
C LEU A 27 5.15 22.97 -41.42
N PHE A 28 6.07 23.94 -41.44
CA PHE A 28 7.02 24.16 -40.36
C PHE A 28 6.33 24.63 -39.08
N SER A 29 5.35 25.54 -39.18
CA SER A 29 4.60 26.01 -38.01
C SER A 29 3.83 24.88 -37.36
N GLU A 30 3.24 24.00 -38.16
CA GLU A 30 2.48 22.86 -37.68
C GLU A 30 3.36 21.77 -37.07
N ALA A 31 4.48 21.44 -37.72
CA ALA A 31 5.48 20.54 -37.16
C ALA A 31 6.03 21.06 -35.81
N ALA A 32 6.31 22.36 -35.70
CA ALA A 32 6.73 22.98 -34.46
C ALA A 32 5.63 22.90 -33.38
N LEU A 33 4.36 23.18 -33.73
CA LEU A 33 3.24 23.05 -32.80
C LEU A 33 3.05 21.62 -32.31
N ILE A 34 3.22 20.62 -33.19
CA ILE A 34 3.17 19.20 -32.81
C ILE A 34 4.26 18.89 -31.80
N ILE A 35 5.51 19.27 -32.10
CA ILE A 35 6.66 19.04 -31.22
C ILE A 35 6.45 19.73 -29.87
N PHE A 36 6.03 21.00 -29.85
CA PHE A 36 5.75 21.71 -28.61
C PHE A 36 4.58 21.09 -27.84
N SER A 37 3.53 20.61 -28.51
CA SER A 37 2.39 19.95 -27.87
C SER A 37 2.75 18.64 -27.19
N LEU A 38 3.83 17.98 -27.60
CA LEU A 38 4.34 16.75 -26.97
C LEU A 38 5.40 17.05 -25.90
N LEU A 39 6.30 18.00 -26.20
CA LEU A 39 7.41 18.33 -25.32
C LEU A 39 6.96 19.08 -24.07
N ILE A 40 6.07 20.07 -24.22
CA ILE A 40 5.62 20.92 -23.11
C ILE A 40 4.91 20.10 -22.04
N PRO A 41 3.91 19.25 -22.34
CA PRO A 41 3.29 18.42 -21.31
C PRO A 41 4.30 17.48 -20.66
N THR A 42 5.20 16.85 -21.41
CA THR A 42 6.19 15.92 -20.85
C THR A 42 7.13 16.60 -19.85
N VAL A 43 7.60 17.81 -20.16
CA VAL A 43 8.46 18.58 -19.27
C VAL A 43 7.67 19.11 -18.07
N ILE A 44 6.49 19.71 -18.31
CA ILE A 44 5.64 20.26 -17.25
C ILE A 44 5.16 19.16 -16.30
N PHE A 45 4.75 17.99 -16.78
CA PHE A 45 4.35 16.87 -15.94
C PHE A 45 5.46 16.43 -15.01
N ARG A 46 6.73 16.47 -15.44
CA ARG A 46 7.87 16.15 -14.56
C ARG A 46 8.05 17.16 -13.41
N PHE A 47 7.58 18.39 -13.57
CA PHE A 47 7.63 19.43 -12.54
C PHE A 47 6.35 19.51 -11.70
N ILE A 48 5.19 19.18 -12.27
CA ILE A 48 3.89 19.18 -11.58
C ILE A 48 3.66 17.89 -10.79
N LEU A 49 4.17 16.73 -11.25
CA LEU A 49 4.02 15.49 -10.48
C LEU A 49 4.76 15.66 -9.15
N PRO A 50 4.09 15.49 -8.00
CA PRO A 50 4.77 15.48 -6.71
C PRO A 50 5.82 14.38 -6.74
N ARG A 51 7.04 14.70 -6.32
CA ARG A 51 8.11 13.70 -6.17
C ARG A 51 7.55 12.58 -5.30
N GLN A 52 7.52 11.36 -5.82
CA GLN A 52 7.38 10.19 -4.96
C GLN A 52 8.55 10.25 -3.97
N LYS A 53 8.23 10.29 -2.67
CA LYS A 53 9.19 10.14 -1.57
C LYS A 53 10.09 8.94 -1.89
N SER A 54 11.39 9.03 -1.59
CA SER A 54 12.29 7.89 -1.80
C SER A 54 11.75 6.66 -1.08
N ASP A 55 11.96 5.49 -1.66
CA ASP A 55 11.47 4.22 -1.10
C ASP A 55 11.91 4.05 0.37
N GLU A 56 13.10 4.54 0.74
CA GLU A 56 13.62 4.55 2.11
C GLU A 56 12.78 5.37 3.10
N GLU A 57 12.29 6.55 2.70
CA GLU A 57 11.45 7.38 3.58
C GLU A 57 10.06 6.76 3.79
N GLN A 58 9.58 5.97 2.82
CA GLN A 58 8.33 5.23 2.95
C GLN A 58 8.48 4.02 3.87
N GLU A 59 9.56 3.25 3.72
CA GLU A 59 9.84 2.10 4.58
C GLU A 59 9.99 2.52 6.05
N ALA A 60 10.76 3.57 6.34
CA ALA A 60 10.93 4.07 7.70
C ALA A 60 9.60 4.51 8.35
N ALA A 61 8.73 5.17 7.58
CA ALA A 61 7.41 5.58 8.06
C ALA A 61 6.49 4.38 8.35
N ILE A 62 6.56 3.33 7.54
CA ILE A 62 5.80 2.09 7.74
C ILE A 62 6.29 1.36 8.98
N ASP A 63 7.60 1.24 9.18
CA ASP A 63 8.18 0.56 10.34
C ASP A 63 7.85 1.29 11.65
N GLN A 64 7.90 2.62 11.65
CA GLN A 64 7.42 3.39 12.79
C GLN A 64 5.95 3.09 13.11
N VAL A 65 5.09 3.03 12.09
CA VAL A 65 3.66 2.73 12.29
C VAL A 65 3.43 1.30 12.77
N LYS A 66 4.24 0.32 12.36
CA LYS A 66 4.17 -1.05 12.91
C LYS A 66 4.42 -1.06 14.42
N VAL A 67 5.43 -0.33 14.88
CA VAL A 67 5.75 -0.21 16.32
C VAL A 67 4.61 0.46 17.08
N GLU A 68 4.08 1.57 16.56
CA GLU A 68 2.98 2.30 17.20
C GLU A 68 1.69 1.45 17.27
N MET A 69 1.40 0.71 16.20
CA MET A 69 0.25 -0.20 16.10
C MET A 69 0.31 -1.33 17.12
N VAL A 70 1.46 -2.03 17.23
CA VAL A 70 1.66 -3.10 18.20
C VAL A 70 1.56 -2.56 19.63
N ASN A 71 2.19 -1.43 19.92
CA ASN A 71 2.12 -0.80 21.23
C ASN A 71 0.70 -0.38 21.60
N TYR A 72 -0.07 0.13 20.63
CA TYR A 72 -1.49 0.42 20.80
C TYR A 72 -2.27 -0.84 21.18
N ALA A 73 -2.12 -1.93 20.42
CA ALA A 73 -2.79 -3.20 20.71
C ALA A 73 -2.43 -3.75 22.10
N LEU A 74 -1.14 -3.73 22.48
CA LEU A 74 -0.68 -4.13 23.81
C LEU A 74 -1.29 -3.27 24.93
N SER A 75 -1.43 -1.97 24.71
CA SER A 75 -2.01 -1.05 25.70
C SER A 75 -3.50 -1.33 25.95
N GLU A 76 -4.25 -1.68 24.90
CA GLU A 76 -5.66 -2.05 25.00
C GLU A 76 -5.84 -3.44 25.62
N LEU A 77 -4.99 -4.41 25.24
CA LEU A 77 -5.00 -5.77 25.81
C LEU A 77 -4.66 -5.80 27.31
N LYS A 78 -3.83 -4.87 27.80
CA LYS A 78 -3.53 -4.73 29.25
C LYS A 78 -4.77 -4.41 30.09
N LYS A 79 -5.80 -3.81 29.50
CA LYS A 79 -7.07 -3.50 30.18
C LYS A 79 -7.93 -4.74 30.39
N LEU A 80 -7.64 -5.83 29.66
CA LEU A 80 -8.38 -7.09 29.74
C LEU A 80 -7.73 -8.08 30.72
N TYR A 81 -8.57 -8.83 31.42
CA TYR A 81 -8.10 -9.94 32.23
C TYR A 81 -7.77 -11.12 31.32
N LEU A 82 -6.49 -11.48 31.24
CA LEU A 82 -6.00 -12.62 30.46
C LEU A 82 -5.21 -13.57 31.37
N PRO A 83 -5.36 -14.89 31.19
CA PRO A 83 -4.50 -15.88 31.84
C PRO A 83 -3.01 -15.57 31.57
N LYS A 84 -2.17 -15.68 32.60
CA LYS A 84 -0.75 -15.28 32.53
C LYS A 84 0.02 -15.93 31.37
N LYS A 85 -0.29 -17.20 31.06
CA LYS A 85 0.34 -17.96 29.98
C LYS A 85 0.01 -17.35 28.61
N ILE A 86 -1.27 -17.08 28.35
CA ILE A 86 -1.76 -16.49 27.11
C ILE A 86 -1.22 -15.06 26.96
N ARG A 87 -1.26 -14.27 28.04
CA ARG A 87 -0.71 -12.91 28.03
C ARG A 87 0.76 -12.88 27.62
N LYS A 88 1.61 -13.69 28.25
CA LYS A 88 3.04 -13.72 27.93
C LYS A 88 3.32 -14.16 26.49
N GLN A 89 2.56 -15.14 26.00
CA GLN A 89 2.70 -15.61 24.64
C GLN A 89 2.27 -14.53 23.64
N LEU A 90 1.09 -13.92 23.85
CA LEU A 90 0.57 -12.85 23.01
C LEU A 90 1.50 -11.63 22.99
N GLU A 91 2.04 -11.22 24.15
CA GLU A 91 3.02 -10.13 24.23
C GLU A 91 4.29 -10.45 23.43
N PHE A 92 4.81 -11.67 23.57
CA PHE A 92 5.97 -12.12 22.81
C PHE A 92 5.70 -12.12 21.31
N ASP A 93 4.57 -12.69 20.89
CA ASP A 93 4.20 -12.82 19.49
C ASP A 93 3.96 -11.43 18.86
N LEU A 94 3.26 -10.53 19.53
CA LEU A 94 3.07 -9.15 19.06
C LEU A 94 4.39 -8.36 18.98
N HIS A 95 5.32 -8.56 19.90
CA HIS A 95 6.64 -7.94 19.79
C HIS A 95 7.47 -8.52 18.65
N ALA A 96 7.44 -9.85 18.45
CA ALA A 96 8.12 -10.50 17.32
C ALA A 96 7.61 -10.03 15.96
N GLN A 97 6.37 -9.55 15.88
CA GLN A 97 5.80 -8.93 14.68
C GLN A 97 6.56 -7.66 14.24
N ILE A 98 7.17 -6.92 15.18
CA ILE A 98 7.95 -5.71 14.88
C ILE A 98 9.27 -6.08 14.20
N ASP A 99 9.93 -7.13 14.67
CA ASP A 99 11.27 -7.53 14.22
C ASP A 99 11.26 -8.30 12.88
N ASN A 100 10.08 -8.75 12.43
CA ASN A 100 9.93 -9.51 11.21
C ASN A 100 9.88 -8.63 9.96
N THR A 101 10.70 -8.96 8.95
CA THR A 101 10.77 -8.26 7.65
C THR A 101 9.47 -8.35 6.85
N SER A 102 8.64 -9.38 7.09
CA SER A 102 7.31 -9.53 6.50
C SER A 102 6.30 -10.13 7.47
N MET A 103 5.06 -9.63 7.42
CA MET A 103 3.92 -10.19 8.15
C MET A 103 3.67 -11.67 7.82
N ARG A 104 3.96 -12.09 6.58
CA ARG A 104 3.80 -13.51 6.17
C ARG A 104 4.75 -14.43 6.92
N ASP A 105 5.99 -13.99 7.12
CA ASP A 105 6.99 -14.77 7.86
C ASP A 105 6.63 -14.87 9.34
N PHE A 106 6.18 -13.76 9.93
CA PHE A 106 5.63 -13.74 11.29
C PHE A 106 4.50 -14.77 11.46
N LEU A 107 3.50 -14.79 10.57
CA LEU A 107 2.39 -15.74 10.67
C LEU A 107 2.82 -17.19 10.55
N ARG A 108 3.79 -17.48 9.68
CA ARG A 108 4.35 -18.82 9.54
C ARG A 108 5.02 -19.27 10.83
N GLU A 109 5.73 -18.37 11.51
CA GLU A 109 6.38 -18.65 12.79
C GLU A 109 5.38 -18.77 13.94
N LEU A 110 4.41 -17.87 14.00
CA LEU A 110 3.31 -17.89 14.96
C LEU A 110 2.54 -19.22 14.87
N ARG A 111 2.18 -19.65 13.66
CA ARG A 111 1.51 -20.94 13.44
C ARG A 111 2.33 -22.12 13.94
N LYS A 112 3.65 -22.10 13.75
CA LYS A 112 4.55 -23.15 14.25
C LYS A 112 4.62 -23.15 15.78
N SER A 113 4.71 -21.96 16.39
CA SER A 113 4.74 -21.77 17.85
C SER A 113 3.46 -22.31 18.51
N ILE A 114 2.31 -22.03 17.89
CA ILE A 114 1.00 -22.40 18.41
C ILE A 114 0.70 -23.90 18.29
N LYS A 115 1.14 -24.56 17.22
CA LYS A 115 0.94 -26.02 17.02
C LYS A 115 1.71 -26.90 18.00
N GLN A 116 2.70 -26.38 18.73
CA GLN A 116 3.59 -27.20 19.58
C GLN A 116 3.00 -27.62 20.94
N LYS A 117 1.81 -27.14 21.31
CA LYS A 117 1.17 -27.47 22.59
C LYS A 117 -0.30 -27.71 22.34
N GLU A 118 -0.75 -28.97 22.41
CA GLU A 118 -2.17 -29.34 22.35
C GLU A 118 -2.91 -28.70 23.55
N PRO A 119 -3.68 -27.62 23.39
CA PRO A 119 -4.51 -27.08 24.44
C PRO A 119 -5.82 -27.86 24.48
N SER A 120 -6.57 -27.74 25.56
CA SER A 120 -7.98 -28.17 25.56
C SER A 120 -8.79 -27.35 24.53
N ALA A 121 -9.90 -27.89 24.02
CA ALA A 121 -10.75 -27.21 23.03
C ALA A 121 -11.19 -25.81 23.50
N ASP A 122 -11.55 -25.67 24.77
CA ASP A 122 -11.96 -24.39 25.36
C ASP A 122 -10.79 -23.38 25.45
N GLU A 123 -9.57 -23.86 25.71
CA GLU A 123 -8.37 -23.02 25.70
C GLU A 123 -7.96 -22.57 24.29
N LEU A 124 -8.25 -23.40 23.27
CA LEU A 124 -8.05 -23.07 21.86
C LEU A 124 -8.99 -21.94 21.44
N GLU A 125 -10.30 -22.09 21.65
CA GLU A 125 -11.30 -21.10 21.26
C GLU A 125 -11.05 -19.75 21.95
N PHE A 126 -10.80 -19.77 23.26
CA PHE A 126 -10.49 -18.54 24.01
C PHE A 126 -9.23 -17.87 23.49
N ARG A 127 -8.16 -18.63 23.25
CA ARG A 127 -6.92 -18.09 22.68
C ARG A 127 -7.21 -17.42 21.34
N ASP A 128 -7.93 -18.10 20.46
CA ASP A 128 -8.17 -17.62 19.10
C ASP A 128 -9.03 -16.35 19.09
N GLU A 129 -10.00 -16.23 20.00
CA GLU A 129 -10.74 -15.00 20.19
C GLU A 129 -9.84 -13.82 20.63
N ILE A 130 -8.89 -14.08 21.52
CA ILE A 130 -7.92 -13.06 21.95
C ILE A 130 -7.01 -12.61 20.80
N TYR A 131 -6.54 -13.53 19.96
CA TYR A 131 -5.75 -13.18 18.76
C TYR A 131 -6.57 -12.39 17.74
N ARG A 132 -7.82 -12.80 17.48
CA ARG A 132 -8.75 -12.04 16.62
C ARG A 132 -8.94 -10.62 17.14
N TYR A 133 -9.12 -10.47 18.45
CA TYR A 133 -9.26 -9.17 19.08
C TYR A 133 -8.00 -8.31 18.94
N ALA A 134 -6.81 -8.90 19.15
CA ALA A 134 -5.53 -8.21 18.95
C ALA A 134 -5.37 -7.70 17.51
N PHE A 135 -5.57 -8.56 16.50
CA PHE A 135 -5.49 -8.16 15.09
C PHE A 135 -6.52 -7.10 14.71
N ARG A 136 -7.71 -7.14 15.33
CA ARG A 136 -8.73 -6.09 15.11
C ARG A 136 -8.29 -4.74 15.66
N LEU A 137 -7.65 -4.70 16.82
CA LEU A 137 -7.11 -3.46 17.40
C LEU A 137 -6.04 -2.84 16.49
N GLU A 138 -5.12 -3.65 16.00
CA GLU A 138 -4.08 -3.23 15.05
C GLU A 138 -4.68 -2.64 13.77
N ARG A 139 -5.65 -3.34 13.17
CA ARG A 139 -6.35 -2.84 11.98
C ARG A 139 -7.12 -1.56 12.21
N ASN A 140 -7.78 -1.42 13.36
CA ASN A 140 -8.49 -0.19 13.71
C ASN A 140 -7.52 0.99 13.80
N TYR A 141 -6.35 0.78 14.42
CA TYR A 141 -5.29 1.78 14.48
C TYR A 141 -4.80 2.17 13.08
N LEU A 142 -4.49 1.19 12.22
CA LEU A 142 -4.08 1.45 10.84
C LEU A 142 -5.15 2.19 10.04
N GLY A 143 -6.43 1.84 10.23
CA GLY A 143 -7.55 2.54 9.60
C GLY A 143 -7.62 4.01 9.98
N GLN A 144 -7.35 4.34 11.25
CA GLN A 144 -7.31 5.73 11.74
C GLN A 144 -6.11 6.49 11.16
N ILE A 145 -4.91 5.89 11.20
CA ILE A 145 -3.69 6.53 10.70
C ILE A 145 -3.72 6.73 9.18
N ALA A 146 -4.29 5.78 8.43
CA ALA A 146 -4.42 5.88 6.97
C ALA A 146 -5.35 7.02 6.52
N GLN A 147 -6.30 7.45 7.36
CA GLN A 147 -7.12 8.65 7.11
C GLN A 147 -6.36 9.95 7.38
N GLN A 148 -5.43 9.94 8.33
CA GLN A 148 -4.68 11.13 8.74
C GLN A 148 -3.45 11.38 7.86
N LYS A 149 -2.75 10.31 7.42
CA LYS A 149 -1.49 10.38 6.67
C LYS A 149 -1.66 9.85 5.26
N GLN A 150 -2.27 10.67 4.40
CA GLN A 150 -2.63 10.29 3.03
C GLN A 150 -1.42 9.97 2.13
N GLU A 151 -0.25 10.51 2.47
CA GLU A 151 1.02 10.30 1.76
C GLU A 151 1.52 8.85 1.81
N TYR A 152 1.28 8.14 2.92
CA TYR A 152 1.73 6.75 3.14
C TYR A 152 0.59 5.74 3.08
N ARG A 153 -0.57 6.18 2.58
CA ARG A 153 -1.83 5.41 2.61
C ARG A 153 -1.71 4.04 1.95
N GLU A 154 -1.02 3.93 0.82
CA GLU A 154 -0.85 2.65 0.13
C GLU A 154 -0.06 1.63 0.98
N GLY A 155 1.02 2.07 1.64
CA GLY A 155 1.79 1.23 2.57
C GLY A 155 0.96 0.75 3.75
N PHE A 156 0.20 1.66 4.38
CA PHE A 156 -0.67 1.30 5.50
C PHE A 156 -1.83 0.39 5.08
N LEU A 157 -2.41 0.59 3.89
CA LEU A 157 -3.44 -0.29 3.34
C LEU A 157 -2.88 -1.67 3.01
N SER A 158 -1.61 -1.78 2.58
CA SER A 158 -0.95 -3.08 2.41
C SER A 158 -0.85 -3.81 3.74
N LEU A 159 -0.32 -3.14 4.78
CA LEU A 159 -0.20 -3.70 6.11
C LEU A 159 -1.57 -4.11 6.70
N TYR A 160 -2.60 -3.28 6.50
CA TYR A 160 -3.97 -3.61 6.90
C TYR A 160 -4.49 -4.90 6.23
N ARG A 161 -4.27 -5.04 4.92
CA ARG A 161 -4.69 -6.23 4.16
C ARG A 161 -3.92 -7.47 4.60
N GLU A 162 -2.63 -7.32 4.91
CA GLU A 162 -1.81 -8.41 5.43
C GLU A 162 -2.31 -8.91 6.79
N ILE A 163 -2.66 -8.01 7.72
CA ILE A 163 -3.24 -8.38 9.02
C ILE A 163 -4.66 -8.94 8.87
N LEU A 164 -5.43 -8.52 7.87
CA LEU A 164 -6.72 -9.15 7.57
C LEU A 164 -6.57 -10.57 7.06
N LEU A 165 -5.64 -10.79 6.12
CA LEU A 165 -5.33 -12.12 5.61
C LEU A 165 -4.80 -13.03 6.73
N ALA A 166 -3.97 -12.47 7.63
CA ALA A 166 -3.50 -13.14 8.83
C ALA A 166 -4.64 -13.70 9.67
N GLU A 167 -5.61 -12.83 10.01
CA GLU A 167 -6.78 -13.24 10.76
C GLU A 167 -7.51 -14.35 10.01
N VAL A 168 -7.79 -14.24 8.71
CA VAL A 168 -8.52 -15.28 7.97
C VAL A 168 -7.77 -16.62 7.95
N LEU A 169 -6.45 -16.61 7.69
CA LEU A 169 -5.63 -17.83 7.62
C LEU A 169 -5.47 -18.51 8.96
N PHE A 170 -5.42 -17.74 10.05
CA PHE A 170 -5.38 -18.26 11.40
C PHE A 170 -6.63 -19.08 11.73
N LEU A 171 -7.77 -18.75 11.08
CA LEU A 171 -9.09 -19.28 11.43
C LEU A 171 -9.57 -20.40 10.50
N HIS A 172 -9.16 -20.42 9.23
CA HIS A 172 -9.57 -21.45 8.27
C HIS A 172 -8.77 -22.76 8.39
N SER A 173 -7.75 -22.83 9.26
CA SER A 173 -6.94 -24.04 9.39
C SER A 173 -7.49 -25.11 10.33
N GLU A 174 -8.73 -24.93 10.82
CA GLU A 174 -9.45 -25.95 11.61
C GLU A 174 -10.32 -26.90 10.76
N ASP A 175 -10.51 -26.63 9.46
CA ASP A 175 -11.40 -27.41 8.57
C ASP A 175 -10.69 -28.48 7.69
N GLU A 176 -9.44 -28.87 7.99
CA GLU A 176 -8.74 -29.99 7.33
C GLU A 176 -8.15 -31.02 8.31
#